data_AF-A0A093YTM8-F1
#
_entry.id   AF-A0A093YTM8-F1
#
_cell.length_a   1.000
_cell.length_b   1.000
_cell.length_c   1.000
_cell.angle_alpha   90.00
_cell.angle_beta   90.00
_cell.angle_gamma   90.00
#
_symmetry.space_group_name_H-M   'P 1'
#
loop_
_entity.id
_entity.type
_entity.pdbx_description
1 polymer ?
#
loop_
_entity_poly.entity_id
_entity_poly.type
_entity_poly.pdbx_seq_one_letter_code
_entity_poly.pdbx_strand_id
1 'polypeptide(L)'
;MPPKRKLLFITNREHGAANVHLAVSYEILINRPDIEVHLISFPSLEKHVRAVSEQARKSFPAAETTAFSPITFHALPGSSITDVIAAQLDMPFDKAMTHPPGFLGALQSYKRMGIFAASWPGEMHLEIYAAVKGLIKDIDPSLVVLDPVFIPGVEACRDLVVRHVMLSPNAMKDVLAQQQPNGQMLWKYPA
;
A
#
# COMPACT_ATOMS: atom_id res chain seq x y z
N MET A 1 -3.97 16.59 27.52
CA MET A 1 -3.37 16.91 26.21
C MET A 1 -4.46 16.77 25.14
N PRO A 2 -4.48 17.59 24.08
CA PRO A 2 -5.41 17.39 22.97
C PRO A 2 -5.17 16.01 22.33
N PRO A 3 -6.21 15.37 21.75
CA PRO A 3 -6.06 14.08 21.09
C PRO A 3 -5.06 14.19 19.93
N LYS A 4 -4.15 13.22 19.81
CA LYS A 4 -3.19 13.16 18.70
C LYS A 4 -3.94 13.00 17.38
N ARG A 5 -3.44 13.62 16.33
CA ARG A 5 -3.98 13.42 14.97
C ARG A 5 -3.55 12.05 14.48
N LYS A 6 -4.48 11.27 13.94
CA LYS A 6 -4.17 9.94 13.41
C LYS A 6 -3.91 10.01 11.91
N LEU A 7 -2.84 9.35 11.48
CA LEU A 7 -2.48 9.14 10.09
C LEU A 7 -2.51 7.64 9.79
N LEU A 8 -3.23 7.24 8.75
CA LEU A 8 -3.43 5.83 8.41
C LEU A 8 -2.73 5.49 7.09
N PHE A 9 -1.76 4.60 7.12
CA PHE A 9 -1.13 4.03 5.92
C PHE A 9 -1.82 2.72 5.54
N ILE A 10 -2.11 2.53 4.26
CA ILE A 10 -2.70 1.29 3.72
C ILE A 10 -1.86 0.87 2.52
N THR A 11 -1.24 -0.30 2.61
CA THR A 11 -0.33 -0.82 1.58
C THR A 11 -0.39 -2.34 1.49
N ASN A 12 -0.02 -2.85 0.32
CA ASN A 12 0.40 -4.23 0.13
C ASN A 12 1.64 -4.58 0.99
N ARG A 13 1.95 -5.87 1.14
CA ARG A 13 3.11 -6.34 1.94
C ARG A 13 4.43 -6.37 1.16
N GLU A 14 4.33 -6.34 -0.16
CA GLU A 14 5.44 -6.46 -1.09
C GLU A 14 6.40 -5.29 -0.90
N HIS A 15 7.69 -5.59 -0.74
CA HIS A 15 8.68 -4.54 -0.47
C HIS A 15 8.71 -3.44 -1.52
N GLY A 16 8.43 -3.76 -2.78
CA GLY A 16 8.32 -2.76 -3.85
C GLY A 16 7.32 -1.66 -3.52
N ALA A 17 6.15 -2.01 -2.99
CA ALA A 17 5.11 -1.07 -2.60
C ALA A 17 5.28 -0.57 -1.15
N ALA A 18 5.49 -1.48 -0.20
CA ALA A 18 5.47 -1.19 1.23
C ALA A 18 6.62 -0.31 1.72
N ASN A 19 7.79 -0.36 1.07
CA ASN A 19 9.00 0.25 1.60
C ASN A 19 8.90 1.78 1.68
N VAL A 20 8.25 2.44 0.70
CA VAL A 20 8.04 3.89 0.75
C VAL A 20 7.07 4.27 1.88
N HIS A 21 6.06 3.45 2.16
CA HIS A 21 5.12 3.66 3.29
C HIS A 21 5.82 3.52 4.63
N LEU A 22 6.69 2.52 4.77
CA LEU A 22 7.52 2.32 5.97
C LEU A 22 8.50 3.48 6.18
N ALA A 23 9.16 3.95 5.12
CA ALA A 23 10.10 5.07 5.19
C ALA A 23 9.40 6.39 5.57
N VAL A 24 8.26 6.70 4.97
CA VAL A 24 7.48 7.90 5.34
C VAL A 24 6.95 7.77 6.77
N SER A 25 6.50 6.58 7.19
CA SER A 25 6.08 6.35 8.57
C SER A 25 7.23 6.62 9.55
N TYR A 26 8.45 6.15 9.25
CA TYR A 26 9.64 6.45 10.05
C TYR A 26 9.87 7.96 10.22
N GLU A 27 9.84 8.71 9.11
CA GLU A 27 10.04 10.17 9.15
C GLU A 27 8.96 10.90 9.95
N ILE A 28 7.71 10.44 9.88
CA ILE A 28 6.63 10.99 10.70
C ILE A 28 6.88 10.70 12.19
N LEU A 29 7.27 9.48 12.55
CA LEU A 29 7.55 9.13 13.95
C LEU A 29 8.60 10.03 14.58
N ILE A 30 9.72 10.28 13.89
CA ILE A 30 10.85 11.03 14.47
C ILE A 30 10.64 12.54 14.46
N ASN A 31 9.88 13.07 13.50
CA ASN A 31 9.72 14.51 13.35
C ASN A 31 8.38 15.05 13.90
N ARG A 32 7.36 14.19 14.05
CA ARG A 32 5.97 14.60 14.35
C ARG A 32 5.35 13.79 15.51
N PRO A 33 5.81 14.01 16.76
CA PRO A 33 5.30 13.30 17.94
C PRO A 33 3.82 13.59 18.26
N ASP A 34 3.25 14.63 17.64
CA ASP A 34 1.84 15.00 17.71
C ASP A 34 0.92 14.13 16.83
N ILE A 35 1.49 13.25 16.01
CA ILE A 35 0.77 12.35 15.10
C ILE A 35 0.90 10.90 15.60
N GLU A 36 -0.24 10.20 15.65
CA GLU A 36 -0.29 8.75 15.84
C GLU A 36 -0.33 8.07 14.46
N VAL A 37 0.57 7.11 14.25
CA VAL A 37 0.72 6.41 12.97
C VAL A 37 0.10 5.03 13.07
N HIS A 38 -0.87 4.77 12.20
CA HIS A 38 -1.49 3.47 12.02
C HIS A 38 -1.09 2.90 10.66
N LEU A 39 -0.84 1.60 10.57
CA LEU A 39 -0.52 0.92 9.31
C LEU A 39 -1.36 -0.34 9.15
N ILE A 40 -2.10 -0.41 8.05
CA ILE A 40 -2.89 -1.56 7.63
C ILE A 40 -2.14 -2.30 6.52
N SER A 41 -1.91 -3.61 6.72
CA SER A 41 -1.36 -4.50 5.68
C SER A 41 -1.56 -5.97 6.05
N PHE A 42 -1.00 -6.89 5.25
CA PHE A 42 -1.01 -8.33 5.54
C PHE A 42 -0.01 -8.70 6.66
N PRO A 43 -0.28 -9.76 7.45
CA PRO A 43 0.47 -10.09 8.67
C PRO A 43 2.00 -10.14 8.53
N SER A 44 2.52 -10.63 7.41
CA SER A 44 3.96 -10.74 7.20
C SER A 44 4.72 -9.41 7.16
N LEU A 45 4.03 -8.27 6.98
CA LEU A 45 4.66 -6.95 7.03
C LEU A 45 4.92 -6.49 8.48
N GLU A 46 4.22 -7.05 9.47
CA GLU A 46 4.25 -6.60 10.87
C GLU A 46 5.67 -6.54 11.46
N LYS A 47 6.50 -7.56 11.18
CA LYS A 47 7.92 -7.60 11.57
C LYS A 47 8.66 -6.33 11.13
N HIS A 48 8.43 -5.87 9.90
CA HIS A 48 9.11 -4.71 9.33
C HIS A 48 8.58 -3.41 9.95
N VAL A 49 7.28 -3.33 10.23
CA VAL A 49 6.65 -2.20 10.94
C VAL A 49 7.22 -2.06 12.35
N ARG A 50 7.37 -3.17 13.08
CA ARG A 50 8.01 -3.20 14.40
C ARG A 50 9.47 -2.75 14.32
N ALA A 51 10.23 -3.25 13.35
CA ALA A 51 11.62 -2.85 13.15
C ALA A 51 11.77 -1.34 12.87
N VAL A 52 10.87 -0.74 12.08
CA VAL A 52 10.82 0.71 11.84
C VAL A 52 10.57 1.48 13.13
N SER A 53 9.60 1.05 13.93
CA SER A 53 9.29 1.69 15.21
C SER A 53 10.48 1.61 16.17
N GLU A 54 11.14 0.46 16.27
CA GLU A 54 12.34 0.28 17.09
C GLU A 54 13.51 1.13 16.61
N GLN A 55 13.68 1.28 15.30
CA GLN A 55 14.71 2.16 14.74
C GLN A 55 14.39 3.64 15.01
N ALA A 56 13.13 4.06 14.88
CA ALA A 56 12.70 5.42 15.18
C ALA A 56 12.89 5.78 16.66
N ARG A 57 12.62 4.83 17.56
CA ARG A 57 12.81 5.00 19.01
C ARG A 57 14.24 5.39 19.38
N LYS A 58 15.26 4.91 18.63
CA LYS A 58 16.67 5.25 18.87
C LYS A 58 17.00 6.73 18.61
N SER A 59 16.17 7.43 17.85
CA SER A 59 16.32 8.86 17.59
C SER A 59 15.81 9.73 18.76
N PHE A 60 15.15 9.14 19.76
CA PHE A 60 14.65 9.85 20.94
C PHE A 60 15.64 9.76 22.10
N PRO A 61 15.93 10.88 22.80
CA PRO A 61 16.66 10.85 24.06
C PRO A 61 15.96 9.96 25.09
N ALA A 62 16.72 9.26 25.95
CA ALA A 62 16.17 8.35 26.95
C ALA A 62 15.13 9.02 27.89
N ALA A 63 15.28 10.32 28.15
CA ALA A 63 14.37 11.12 28.96
C ALA A 63 13.00 11.41 28.28
N GLU A 64 12.90 11.27 26.96
CA GLU A 64 11.71 11.55 26.15
C GLU A 64 11.03 10.30 25.61
N THR A 65 11.47 9.11 26.04
CA THR A 65 10.91 7.81 25.60
C THR A 65 9.40 7.69 25.87
N THR A 66 8.87 8.41 26.86
CA THR A 66 7.44 8.44 27.18
C THR A 66 6.59 9.21 26.16
N ALA A 67 7.21 10.07 25.34
CA ALA A 67 6.52 10.80 24.26
C ALA A 67 6.43 9.99 22.95
N PHE A 68 7.27 8.97 22.80
CA PHE A 68 7.31 8.11 21.62
C PHE A 68 6.10 7.19 21.56
N SER A 69 5.41 7.16 20.43
CA SER A 69 4.32 6.22 20.14
C SER A 69 4.72 5.39 18.91
N PRO A 70 4.89 4.06 19.03
CA PRO A 70 5.23 3.21 17.89
C PRO A 70 4.07 3.15 16.88
N ILE A 71 4.34 2.61 15.69
CA ILE A 71 3.29 2.39 14.68
C ILE A 71 2.31 1.33 15.20
N THR A 72 1.02 1.65 15.18
CA THR A 72 -0.04 0.69 15.48
C THR A 72 -0.35 -0.12 14.22
N PHE A 73 0.03 -1.40 14.20
CA PHE A 73 -0.23 -2.29 13.06
C PHE A 73 -1.61 -2.95 13.14
N HIS A 74 -2.29 -3.00 11.99
CA HIS A 74 -3.60 -3.65 11.82
C HIS A 74 -3.49 -4.68 10.70
N ALA A 75 -3.66 -5.95 11.06
CA ALA A 75 -3.57 -7.05 10.11
C ALA A 75 -4.84 -7.18 9.27
N LEU A 76 -4.68 -7.29 7.96
CA LEU A 76 -5.77 -7.62 7.03
C LEU A 76 -5.99 -9.13 6.91
N PRO A 77 -7.23 -9.56 6.63
CA PRO A 77 -7.52 -10.92 6.21
C PRO A 77 -7.02 -11.18 4.78
N GLY A 78 -7.07 -12.45 4.36
CA GLY A 78 -6.74 -12.86 2.99
C GLY A 78 -5.25 -12.94 2.70
N SER A 79 -4.91 -12.84 1.41
CA SER A 79 -3.55 -13.01 0.90
C SER A 79 -3.10 -11.80 0.10
N SER A 80 -1.79 -11.60 0.06
CA SER A 80 -1.20 -10.48 -0.68
C SER A 80 -1.33 -10.62 -2.18
N ILE A 81 -1.14 -9.51 -2.89
CA ILE A 81 -1.23 -9.46 -4.35
C ILE A 81 -0.31 -10.50 -5.02
N THR A 82 0.91 -10.70 -4.51
CA THR A 82 1.86 -11.65 -5.12
C THR A 82 1.47 -13.09 -4.88
N ASP A 83 0.96 -13.41 -3.68
CA ASP A 83 0.49 -14.76 -3.36
C ASP A 83 -0.73 -15.14 -4.18
N VAL A 84 -1.67 -14.21 -4.35
CA VAL A 84 -2.90 -14.45 -5.09
C VAL A 84 -2.60 -14.65 -6.57
N ILE A 85 -1.76 -13.80 -7.17
CA ILE A 85 -1.33 -13.96 -8.57
C ILE A 85 -0.58 -15.28 -8.76
N ALA A 86 0.29 -15.63 -7.83
CA ALA A 86 1.04 -16.88 -7.92
C ALA A 86 0.12 -18.11 -7.86
N ALA A 87 -0.90 -18.08 -6.99
CA ALA A 87 -1.91 -19.13 -6.88
C ALA A 87 -2.80 -19.21 -8.13
N GLN A 88 -3.25 -18.08 -8.67
CA GLN A 88 -4.12 -18.04 -9.86
C GLN A 88 -3.43 -18.54 -11.13
N LEU A 89 -2.12 -18.31 -11.25
CA LEU A 89 -1.34 -18.70 -12.42
C LEU A 89 -0.61 -20.03 -12.25
N ASP A 90 -0.72 -20.67 -11.08
CA ASP A 90 0.05 -21.86 -10.70
C ASP A 90 1.55 -21.70 -10.99
N MET A 91 2.08 -20.52 -10.68
CA MET A 91 3.47 -20.17 -10.97
C MET A 91 4.02 -19.12 -9.99
N PRO A 92 5.32 -19.14 -9.67
CA PRO A 92 5.96 -18.08 -8.88
C PRO A 92 5.74 -16.69 -9.48
N PHE A 93 5.54 -15.68 -8.63
CA PHE A 93 5.22 -14.31 -9.05
C PHE A 93 6.29 -13.69 -9.97
N ASP A 94 7.57 -13.94 -9.71
CA ASP A 94 8.69 -13.50 -10.56
C ASP A 94 8.60 -14.07 -11.99
N LYS A 95 8.18 -15.34 -12.12
CA LYS A 95 7.93 -15.96 -13.42
C LYS A 95 6.63 -15.45 -14.06
N ALA A 96 5.62 -15.12 -13.26
CA ALA A 96 4.37 -14.53 -13.75
C ALA A 96 4.62 -13.18 -14.42
N MET A 97 5.53 -12.40 -13.83
CA MET A 97 5.93 -11.06 -14.28
C MET A 97 6.88 -11.04 -15.48
N THR A 98 7.44 -12.19 -15.89
CA THR A 98 8.41 -12.28 -16.98
C THR A 98 7.80 -12.93 -18.23
N HIS A 99 8.26 -12.46 -19.39
CA HIS A 99 7.93 -13.04 -20.69
C HIS A 99 9.16 -12.99 -21.62
N PRO A 100 9.27 -13.90 -22.62
CA PRO A 100 10.33 -13.83 -23.62
C PRO A 100 10.30 -12.50 -24.39
N PRO A 101 11.44 -12.02 -24.90
CA PRO A 101 11.46 -10.81 -25.72
C PRO A 101 10.71 -11.00 -27.05
N GLY A 102 10.24 -9.89 -27.63
CA GLY A 102 9.57 -9.85 -28.93
C GLY A 102 8.04 -9.89 -28.87
N PHE A 103 7.41 -9.72 -30.03
CA PHE A 103 5.95 -9.56 -30.15
C PHE A 103 5.15 -10.75 -29.57
N LEU A 104 5.60 -11.98 -29.83
CA LEU A 104 4.92 -13.18 -29.33
C LEU A 104 4.98 -13.30 -27.81
N GLY A 105 6.13 -12.95 -27.20
CA GLY A 105 6.27 -12.94 -25.75
C GLY A 105 5.45 -11.83 -25.11
N ALA A 106 5.41 -10.63 -25.71
CA ALA A 106 4.51 -9.56 -25.28
C ALA A 106 3.04 -10.01 -25.33
N LEU A 107 2.59 -10.61 -26.44
CA LEU A 107 1.22 -11.11 -26.57
C LEU A 107 0.88 -12.16 -25.49
N GLN A 108 1.83 -13.02 -25.12
CA GLN A 108 1.67 -13.96 -24.01
C GLN A 108 1.48 -13.24 -22.67
N SER A 109 2.24 -12.18 -22.41
CA SER A 109 2.10 -11.37 -21.19
C SER A 109 0.74 -10.67 -21.13
N TYR A 110 0.27 -10.09 -22.24
CA TYR A 110 -1.03 -9.41 -22.29
C TYR A 110 -2.21 -10.33 -21.95
N LYS A 111 -2.12 -11.64 -22.21
CA LYS A 111 -3.16 -12.61 -21.78
C LYS A 111 -3.31 -12.69 -20.26
N ARG A 112 -2.28 -12.33 -19.49
CA ARG A 112 -2.30 -12.32 -18.01
C ARG A 112 -2.71 -10.96 -17.46
N MET A 113 -2.85 -9.93 -18.29
CA MET A 113 -3.10 -8.55 -17.84
C MET A 113 -4.37 -8.42 -17.00
N GLY A 114 -5.41 -9.20 -17.29
CA GLY A 114 -6.63 -9.22 -16.50
C GLY A 114 -6.39 -9.63 -15.04
N ILE A 115 -5.52 -10.62 -14.81
CA ILE A 115 -5.13 -11.08 -13.46
C ILE A 115 -4.33 -9.98 -12.74
N PHE A 116 -3.42 -9.31 -13.44
CA PHE A 116 -2.67 -8.20 -12.82
C PHE A 116 -3.57 -7.00 -12.49
N ALA A 117 -4.54 -6.69 -13.35
CA ALA A 117 -5.48 -5.58 -13.14
C ALA A 117 -6.53 -5.87 -12.05
N ALA A 118 -7.01 -7.11 -11.96
CA ALA A 118 -7.97 -7.58 -10.97
C ALA A 118 -7.31 -8.62 -10.07
N SER A 119 -6.39 -8.15 -9.22
CA SER A 119 -5.42 -9.01 -8.55
C SER A 119 -6.02 -9.92 -7.47
N TRP A 120 -7.23 -9.62 -7.00
CA TRP A 120 -7.97 -10.47 -6.06
C TRP A 120 -9.23 -11.04 -6.71
N PRO A 121 -9.55 -12.33 -6.50
CA PRO A 121 -10.90 -12.84 -6.73
C PRO A 121 -11.96 -11.99 -6.02
N GLY A 122 -13.16 -11.90 -6.58
CA GLY A 122 -14.20 -10.98 -6.12
C GLY A 122 -14.55 -11.12 -4.64
N GLU A 123 -14.67 -12.36 -4.14
CA GLU A 123 -14.95 -12.64 -2.73
C GLU A 123 -13.82 -12.18 -1.80
N MET A 124 -12.57 -12.43 -2.17
CA MET A 124 -11.40 -12.01 -1.39
C MET A 124 -11.25 -10.49 -1.41
N HIS A 125 -11.50 -9.87 -2.57
CA HIS A 125 -11.52 -8.41 -2.71
C HIS A 125 -12.54 -7.78 -1.77
N LEU A 126 -13.77 -8.31 -1.74
CA LEU A 126 -14.85 -7.80 -0.88
C LEU A 126 -14.55 -8.00 0.60
N GLU A 127 -13.92 -9.11 0.98
CA GLU A 127 -13.47 -9.36 2.37
C GLU A 127 -12.43 -8.32 2.81
N ILE A 128 -11.38 -8.11 1.99
CA ILE A 128 -10.34 -7.11 2.26
C ILE A 128 -10.95 -5.71 2.31
N TYR A 129 -11.79 -5.35 1.34
CA TYR A 129 -12.49 -4.07 1.29
C TYR A 129 -13.31 -3.83 2.56
N ALA A 130 -14.09 -4.82 3.02
CA ALA A 130 -14.91 -4.70 4.21
C ALA A 130 -14.05 -4.52 5.47
N ALA A 131 -12.95 -5.26 5.59
CA ALA A 131 -12.01 -5.13 6.69
C ALA A 131 -11.35 -3.74 6.73
N VAL A 132 -10.87 -3.24 5.58
CA VAL A 132 -10.29 -1.90 5.47
C VAL A 132 -11.32 -0.83 5.84
N LYS A 133 -12.56 -0.95 5.33
CA LYS A 133 -13.65 -0.01 5.63
C LYS A 133 -13.99 0.02 7.11
N GLY A 134 -13.99 -1.14 7.79
CA GLY A 134 -14.16 -1.24 9.24
C GLY A 134 -13.03 -0.52 9.98
N LEU A 135 -11.78 -0.84 9.66
CA LEU A 135 -10.61 -0.23 10.30
C LEU A 135 -10.54 1.30 10.10
N ILE A 136 -10.89 1.82 8.92
CA ILE A 136 -10.96 3.28 8.71
C ILE A 136 -11.96 3.92 9.66
N LYS A 137 -13.14 3.33 9.86
CA LYS A 137 -14.16 3.84 10.77
C LYS A 137 -13.73 3.77 12.24
N ASP A 138 -13.10 2.65 12.63
CA ASP A 138 -12.67 2.44 14.01
C ASP A 138 -11.49 3.35 14.40
N ILE A 139 -10.57 3.57 13.46
CA ILE A 139 -9.39 4.43 13.68
C ILE A 139 -9.79 5.90 13.64
N ASP A 140 -10.73 6.30 12.76
CA ASP A 140 -11.11 7.69 12.47
C ASP A 140 -9.88 8.59 12.15
N PRO A 141 -9.16 8.29 11.04
CA PRO A 141 -7.94 9.01 10.70
C PRO A 141 -8.22 10.39 10.11
N SER A 142 -7.35 11.34 10.42
CA SER A 142 -7.43 12.69 9.84
C SER A 142 -7.04 12.74 8.35
N LEU A 143 -6.22 11.77 7.92
CA LEU A 143 -5.76 11.56 6.54
C LEU A 143 -5.40 10.07 6.36
N VAL A 144 -5.72 9.52 5.18
CA VAL A 144 -5.27 8.19 4.74
C VAL A 144 -4.18 8.32 3.68
N VAL A 145 -3.13 7.52 3.77
CA VAL A 145 -2.04 7.41 2.80
C VAL A 145 -2.16 6.04 2.13
N LEU A 146 -2.40 6.04 0.82
CA LEU A 146 -2.77 4.86 0.06
C LEU A 146 -1.68 4.44 -0.92
N ASP A 147 -1.40 3.15 -0.98
CA ASP A 147 -0.77 2.54 -2.15
C ASP A 147 -1.74 2.59 -3.34
N PRO A 148 -1.37 3.21 -4.48
CA PRO A 148 -2.27 3.35 -5.63
C PRO A 148 -2.69 2.02 -6.27
N VAL A 149 -1.94 0.93 -6.07
CA VAL A 149 -2.31 -0.40 -6.60
C VAL A 149 -3.10 -1.25 -5.61
N PHE A 150 -3.32 -0.76 -4.38
CA PHE A 150 -4.13 -1.44 -3.37
C PHE A 150 -5.62 -1.07 -3.54
N ILE A 151 -6.24 -1.61 -4.59
CA ILE A 151 -7.59 -1.24 -5.05
C ILE A 151 -8.67 -1.31 -3.95
N PRO A 152 -8.75 -2.36 -3.11
CA PRO A 152 -9.75 -2.41 -2.04
C PRO A 152 -9.69 -1.20 -1.09
N GLY A 153 -8.48 -0.69 -0.80
CA GLY A 153 -8.30 0.49 0.05
C GLY A 153 -8.66 1.80 -0.65
N VAL A 154 -8.38 1.90 -1.95
CA VAL A 154 -8.80 3.05 -2.78
C VAL A 154 -10.31 3.15 -2.83
N GLU A 155 -11.00 2.04 -3.06
CA GLU A 155 -12.47 1.97 -3.09
C GLU A 155 -13.07 2.28 -1.72
N ALA A 156 -12.55 1.68 -0.64
CA ALA A 156 -13.02 1.96 0.71
C ALA A 156 -12.89 3.45 1.07
N CYS A 157 -11.79 4.10 0.69
CA CYS A 157 -11.60 5.53 0.95
C CYS A 157 -12.54 6.43 0.15
N ARG A 158 -12.80 6.08 -1.11
CA ARG A 158 -13.77 6.81 -1.97
C ARG A 158 -15.19 6.67 -1.43
N ASP A 159 -15.59 5.46 -1.05
CA ASP A 159 -16.93 5.18 -0.52
C ASP A 159 -17.21 5.86 0.81
N LEU A 160 -16.18 5.95 1.68
CA LEU A 160 -16.28 6.66 2.95
C LEU A 160 -16.07 8.17 2.82
N VAL A 161 -15.70 8.66 1.63
CA VAL A 161 -15.40 10.07 1.36
C VAL A 161 -14.34 10.63 2.34
N VAL A 162 -13.36 9.80 2.71
CA VAL A 162 -12.28 10.22 3.61
C VAL A 162 -11.18 10.94 2.84
N ARG A 163 -10.53 11.90 3.50
CA ARG A 163 -9.36 12.57 2.94
C ARG A 163 -8.23 11.55 2.77
N HIS A 164 -7.73 11.43 1.55
CA HIS A 164 -6.64 10.52 1.25
C HIS A 164 -5.65 11.12 0.25
N VAL A 165 -4.42 10.62 0.29
CA VAL A 165 -3.34 10.89 -0.67
C VAL A 165 -2.75 9.57 -1.15
N MET A 166 -2.23 9.55 -2.37
CA MET A 166 -1.54 8.38 -2.93
C MET A 166 -0.04 8.50 -2.70
N LEU A 167 0.57 7.43 -2.18
CA LEU A 167 2.01 7.30 -2.01
C LEU A 167 2.49 6.11 -2.84
N SER A 168 3.30 6.40 -3.86
CA SER A 168 3.81 5.41 -4.80
C SER A 168 5.34 5.39 -4.80
N PRO A 169 5.97 4.22 -4.93
CA PRO A 169 7.40 4.10 -5.24
C PRO A 169 7.71 4.45 -6.71
N ASN A 170 6.70 4.52 -7.58
CA ASN A 170 6.87 4.73 -9.02
C ASN A 170 6.86 6.21 -9.39
N ALA A 171 7.37 6.54 -10.58
CA ALA A 171 7.30 7.90 -11.07
C ALA A 171 5.84 8.29 -11.34
N MET A 172 5.51 9.58 -11.18
CA MET A 172 4.14 10.06 -11.40
C MET A 172 3.61 9.76 -12.80
N LYS A 173 4.48 9.70 -13.82
CA LYS A 173 4.09 9.35 -15.19
C LYS A 173 3.46 7.94 -15.27
N ASP A 174 3.93 7.00 -14.46
CA ASP A 174 3.47 5.61 -14.46
C ASP A 174 2.15 5.46 -13.71
N VAL A 175 1.98 6.21 -12.62
CA VAL A 175 0.76 6.20 -11.78
C VAL A 175 -0.40 6.90 -12.49
N LEU A 176 -0.11 8.00 -13.20
CA LEU A 176 -1.13 8.84 -13.85
C LEU A 176 -1.41 8.44 -15.29
N ALA A 177 -0.83 7.35 -15.80
CA ALA A 177 -0.96 6.92 -17.19
C ALA A 177 -2.42 6.85 -17.65
N GLN A 178 -3.31 6.28 -16.83
CA GLN A 178 -4.74 6.16 -17.12
C GLN A 178 -5.52 7.48 -17.08
N GLN A 179 -4.95 8.53 -16.45
CA GLN A 179 -5.55 9.85 -16.35
C GLN A 179 -5.14 10.78 -17.50
N GLN A 180 -4.22 10.35 -18.37
CA GLN A 180 -3.72 11.19 -19.45
C GLN A 180 -4.72 11.24 -20.62
N PRO A 181 -5.15 12.43 -21.07
CA PRO A 181 -6.16 12.55 -22.11
C PRO A 181 -5.63 12.11 -23.48
N ASN A 182 -6.54 11.63 -24.34
CA ASN A 182 -6.26 11.34 -25.76
C ASN A 182 -5.07 10.38 -25.98
N GLY A 183 -4.90 9.38 -25.11
CA GLY A 183 -3.84 8.38 -25.24
C GLY A 183 -2.43 8.97 -25.11
N GLN A 184 -2.26 10.13 -24.49
CA GLN A 184 -0.97 10.81 -24.32
C GLN A 184 0.09 9.93 -23.64
N MET A 185 -0.33 8.93 -22.87
CA MET A 185 0.58 7.96 -22.26
C MET A 185 1.43 7.20 -23.29
N LEU A 186 0.97 7.09 -24.55
CA LEU A 186 1.67 6.34 -25.59
C LEU A 186 2.80 7.16 -26.27
N TRP A 187 2.80 8.49 -26.15
CA TRP A 187 3.67 9.33 -26.98
C TRP A 187 4.25 10.58 -26.30
N LYS A 188 3.62 11.13 -25.25
CA LYS A 188 4.16 12.28 -24.51
C LYS A 188 5.02 11.88 -23.33
N TYR A 189 4.62 10.82 -22.64
CA TYR A 189 5.31 10.31 -21.46
C TYR A 189 5.61 8.82 -21.64
N PRO A 190 6.35 8.43 -22.69
CA PRO A 190 6.70 7.03 -22.88
C PRO A 190 7.45 6.50 -21.65
N ALA A 191 7.14 5.25 -21.30
CA ALA A 191 7.76 4.50 -20.21
C ALA A 191 9.27 4.37 -20.46
#